data_AF-A0A2D7V0H9-F1
#
_entry.id   AF-A0A2D7V0H9-F1
#
_cell.length_a   1.000
_cell.length_b   1.000
_cell.length_c   1.000
_cell.angle_alpha   90.00
_cell.angle_beta   90.00
_cell.angle_gamma   90.00
#
_symmetry.space_group_name_H-M   'P 1'
#
loop_
_entity.id
_entity.type
_entity.pdbx_description
1 polymer ?
#
loop_
_entity_poly.entity_id
_entity_poly.type
_entity_poly.pdbx_seq_one_letter_code
_entity_poly.pdbx_strand_id
1 'polypeptide(L)'
;MVDQLPNLGRESEMLSEMGLSSIDELFSDIPEEVRMNGTLPLPGPQSEEEILADARRLLGANTSLGDKISFLGAGLYRNFVPSAVFQLINRGEFLTAYTPYQPEVSQGMLQAMWEFQSMVCDLVGLPVSNVSVYDGSTAAAEALTCAVRVHNRKAEHKDTVWVSELVPPDRLSVIHNYTQGGGIEIKMLKHAE
;
A
#
# COMPACT_ATOMS: atom_id res chain seq x y z
N MET A 1 -26.54 11.05 -3.11
CA MET A 1 -26.86 9.68 -2.68
C MET A 1 -26.20 8.75 -3.68
N VAL A 2 -24.94 8.38 -3.43
CA VAL A 2 -24.25 7.42 -4.29
C VAL A 2 -24.80 6.07 -3.89
N ASP A 3 -25.77 5.58 -4.66
CA ASP A 3 -26.24 4.21 -4.50
C ASP A 3 -25.07 3.30 -4.91
N GLN A 4 -24.43 2.67 -3.92
CA GLN A 4 -23.27 1.80 -4.13
C GLN A 4 -23.68 0.46 -4.79
N LEU A 5 -24.98 0.23 -4.96
CA LEU A 5 -25.55 -0.95 -5.58
C LEU A 5 -26.04 -0.60 -7.00
N PRO A 6 -25.21 -0.81 -8.04
CA PRO A 6 -25.53 -0.36 -9.40
C PRO A 6 -26.78 -1.01 -10.02
N ASN A 7 -27.22 -2.14 -9.46
CA ASN A 7 -28.38 -2.91 -9.94
C ASN A 7 -29.48 -3.04 -8.88
N LEU A 8 -29.53 -2.16 -7.88
CA LEU A 8 -30.58 -2.18 -6.86
C LEU A 8 -31.97 -2.14 -7.53
N GLY A 9 -32.85 -3.06 -7.14
CA GLY A 9 -34.20 -3.18 -7.69
C GLY A 9 -34.30 -4.01 -8.98
N ARG A 10 -33.18 -4.52 -9.53
CA ARG A 10 -33.15 -5.43 -10.70
C ARG A 10 -32.82 -6.88 -10.35
N GLU A 11 -32.82 -7.22 -9.06
CA GLU A 11 -32.38 -8.53 -8.56
C GLU A 11 -33.22 -9.66 -9.15
N SER A 12 -34.54 -9.51 -9.22
CA SER A 12 -35.44 -10.53 -9.77
C SER A 12 -35.21 -10.80 -11.26
N GLU A 13 -34.87 -9.78 -12.05
CA GLU A 13 -34.53 -9.92 -13.46
C GLU A 13 -33.24 -10.73 -13.61
N MET A 14 -32.20 -10.35 -12.87
CA MET A 14 -30.91 -11.02 -12.89
C MET A 14 -30.99 -12.48 -12.41
N LEU A 15 -31.76 -12.74 -11.34
CA LEU A 15 -32.00 -14.08 -10.83
C LEU A 15 -32.73 -14.96 -11.86
N SER A 16 -33.77 -14.42 -12.50
CA SER A 16 -34.54 -15.13 -13.52
C SER A 16 -33.68 -15.55 -14.72
N GLU A 17 -32.76 -14.69 -15.18
CA GLU A 17 -31.83 -15.02 -16.28
C GLU A 17 -30.86 -16.15 -15.92
N MET A 18 -30.52 -16.29 -14.63
CA MET A 18 -29.71 -17.40 -14.11
C MET A 18 -30.53 -18.66 -13.79
N GLY A 19 -31.87 -18.60 -13.91
CA GLY A 19 -32.77 -19.68 -13.53
C GLY A 19 -32.92 -19.86 -12.01
N LEU A 20 -32.61 -18.83 -11.23
CA LEU A 20 -32.70 -18.83 -9.77
C LEU A 20 -33.96 -18.08 -9.29
N SER A 21 -34.50 -18.51 -8.15
CA SER A 21 -35.70 -17.92 -7.56
C SER A 21 -35.43 -16.97 -6.40
N SER A 22 -34.21 -16.99 -5.83
CA SER A 22 -33.83 -16.15 -4.68
C SER A 22 -32.33 -15.89 -4.60
N ILE A 23 -31.95 -14.85 -3.85
CA ILE A 23 -30.54 -14.58 -3.50
C ILE A 23 -29.93 -15.73 -2.70
N ASP A 24 -30.72 -16.44 -1.87
CA ASP A 24 -30.19 -17.58 -1.09
C ASP A 24 -29.75 -18.74 -1.99
N GLU A 25 -30.45 -18.98 -3.11
CA GLU A 25 -30.04 -20.00 -4.09
C GLU A 25 -28.71 -19.67 -4.75
N LEU A 26 -28.41 -18.38 -4.99
CA LEU A 26 -27.13 -17.92 -5.55
C LEU A 26 -25.93 -18.31 -4.67
N PHE A 27 -26.14 -18.43 -3.36
CA PHE A 27 -25.09 -18.76 -2.39
C PHE A 27 -25.20 -20.21 -1.87
N SER A 28 -25.97 -21.08 -2.51
CA SER A 28 -26.20 -22.46 -2.07
C SER A 28 -24.92 -23.33 -2.06
N ASP A 29 -23.89 -22.96 -2.82
CA ASP A 29 -22.60 -23.65 -2.86
C ASP A 29 -21.73 -23.41 -1.61
N ILE A 30 -22.09 -22.47 -0.74
CA ILE A 30 -21.39 -22.22 0.53
C ILE A 30 -21.81 -23.31 1.54
N PRO A 31 -20.91 -24.18 2.01
CA PRO A 31 -21.27 -25.22 2.96
C PRO A 31 -21.83 -24.64 4.26
N GLU A 32 -22.91 -25.23 4.77
CA GLU A 32 -23.63 -24.74 5.95
C GLU A 32 -22.72 -24.64 7.19
N GLU A 33 -21.78 -25.57 7.34
CA GLU A 33 -20.80 -25.62 8.43
C GLU A 33 -19.85 -24.41 8.50
N VAL A 34 -19.62 -23.71 7.38
CA VAL A 34 -18.79 -22.49 7.33
C VAL A 34 -19.61 -21.23 7.06
N ARG A 35 -20.92 -21.37 6.80
CA ARG A 35 -21.80 -20.24 6.52
C ARG A 35 -22.05 -19.45 7.82
N MET A 36 -21.78 -18.14 7.78
CA MET A 36 -22.13 -17.26 8.88
C MET A 36 -23.66 -17.15 8.99
N ASN A 37 -24.17 -17.39 10.19
CA ASN A 37 -25.58 -17.21 10.52
C ASN A 37 -25.77 -15.93 11.35
N GLY A 38 -26.79 -15.14 11.02
CA GLY A 38 -27.14 -13.90 11.73
C GLY A 38 -26.54 -12.64 11.11
N THR A 39 -26.54 -11.55 11.87
CA THR A 39 -26.04 -10.24 11.43
C THR A 39 -24.62 -10.03 11.91
N LEU A 40 -23.81 -9.30 11.13
CA LEU A 40 -22.51 -8.84 11.59
C LEU A 40 -22.66 -7.96 12.83
N PRO A 41 -21.80 -8.10 13.86
CA PRO A 41 -21.84 -7.29 15.08
C PRO A 41 -21.25 -5.90 14.81
N LEU A 42 -21.86 -5.17 13.88
CA LEU A 42 -21.47 -3.83 13.46
C LEU A 42 -22.52 -2.81 13.91
N PRO A 43 -22.14 -1.54 14.09
CA PRO A 43 -23.10 -0.45 14.25
C PRO A 43 -24.09 -0.39 13.07
N GLY A 44 -25.24 0.24 13.30
CA GLY A 44 -26.20 0.51 12.22
C GLY A 44 -25.58 1.35 11.10
N PRO A 45 -26.19 1.32 9.90
CA PRO A 45 -25.71 2.12 8.78
C PRO A 45 -25.80 3.61 9.09
N GLN A 46 -24.89 4.39 8.51
CA GLN A 46 -24.82 5.83 8.65
C GLN A 46 -25.03 6.50 7.30
N SER A 47 -25.62 7.70 7.29
CA SER A 47 -25.64 8.56 6.11
C SER A 47 -24.22 9.08 5.81
N GLU A 48 -24.01 9.59 4.59
CA GLU A 48 -22.72 10.20 4.22
C GLU A 48 -22.36 11.38 5.14
N GLU A 49 -23.34 12.19 5.52
CA GLU A 49 -23.17 13.30 6.45
C GLU A 49 -22.79 12.83 7.85
N GLU A 50 -23.43 11.75 8.34
CA GLU A 50 -23.11 11.14 9.63
C GLU A 50 -21.68 10.58 9.64
N ILE A 51 -21.28 9.88 8.57
CA ILE A 51 -19.91 9.36 8.40
C ILE A 51 -18.88 10.50 8.44
N LEU A 52 -19.13 11.60 7.71
CA LEU A 52 -18.24 12.75 7.69
C LEU A 52 -18.17 13.46 9.04
N ALA A 53 -19.30 13.59 9.74
CA ALA A 53 -19.35 14.18 11.08
C ALA A 53 -18.55 13.35 12.08
N ASP A 54 -18.71 12.02 12.07
CA ASP A 54 -17.96 11.13 12.94
C ASP A 54 -16.46 11.10 12.62
N ALA A 55 -16.09 11.06 11.34
CA ALA A 55 -14.69 11.14 10.92
C ALA A 55 -14.03 12.43 11.43
N ARG A 56 -14.71 13.59 11.30
CA ARG A 56 -14.21 14.87 11.83
C ARG A 56 -14.07 14.85 13.34
N ARG A 57 -15.05 14.29 14.05
CA ARG A 57 -15.02 14.17 15.52
C ARG A 57 -13.82 13.32 15.98
N LEU A 58 -13.60 12.16 15.36
CA LEU A 58 -12.49 11.27 15.69
C LEU A 58 -11.13 11.90 15.36
N LEU A 59 -10.99 12.46 14.16
CA LEU A 59 -9.73 13.07 13.72
C LEU A 59 -9.41 14.36 14.49
N GLY A 60 -10.43 15.07 15.00
CA GLY A 60 -10.27 16.28 15.82
C GLY A 60 -9.63 16.04 17.19
N ALA A 61 -9.52 14.78 17.65
CA ALA A 61 -8.75 14.44 18.85
C ALA A 61 -7.22 14.43 18.61
N ASN A 62 -6.78 14.38 17.34
CA ASN A 62 -5.36 14.40 17.00
C ASN A 62 -4.83 15.84 16.93
N THR A 63 -3.53 16.00 17.18
CA THR A 63 -2.82 17.24 16.84
C THR A 63 -2.33 17.16 15.41
N SER A 64 -2.85 18.02 14.51
CA SER A 64 -2.41 18.00 13.11
C SER A 64 -1.03 18.65 12.95
N LEU A 65 -0.29 18.22 11.93
CA LEU A 65 0.96 18.90 11.53
C LEU A 65 0.68 20.32 11.00
N GLY A 66 -0.56 20.66 10.65
CA GLY A 66 -0.96 22.03 10.31
C GLY A 66 -0.91 22.95 11.53
N ASP A 67 -1.28 22.43 12.69
CA ASP A 67 -1.40 23.18 13.95
C ASP A 67 -0.07 23.27 14.71
N LYS A 68 0.80 22.27 14.55
CA LYS A 68 2.12 22.25 15.21
C LYS A 68 3.24 21.83 14.26
N ILE A 69 4.37 22.51 14.41
CA ILE A 69 5.60 22.16 13.70
C ILE A 69 6.21 20.92 14.35
N SER A 70 6.59 19.93 13.52
CA SER A 70 7.28 18.72 13.96
C SER A 70 8.67 18.65 13.33
N PHE A 71 9.69 18.47 14.19
CA PHE A 71 11.08 18.24 13.80
C PHE A 71 11.57 16.84 14.21
N LEU A 72 10.64 15.90 14.46
CA LEU A 72 10.99 14.54 14.89
C LEU A 72 11.80 13.77 13.82
N GLY A 73 11.57 14.07 12.54
CA GLY A 73 12.31 13.46 11.43
C GLY A 73 12.09 11.95 11.32
N ALA A 74 13.17 11.17 11.38
CA ALA A 74 13.15 9.71 11.26
C ALA A 74 12.53 9.19 9.94
N GLY A 75 12.86 9.84 8.82
CA GLY A 75 12.34 9.45 7.50
C GLY A 75 10.98 10.05 7.14
N LEU A 76 10.31 10.73 8.08
CA LEU A 76 9.06 11.44 7.83
C LEU A 76 9.27 12.95 8.01
N TYR A 77 9.12 13.68 6.91
CA TYR A 77 9.36 15.12 6.86
C TYR A 77 8.16 15.82 6.24
N ARG A 78 7.78 16.96 6.82
CA ARG A 78 6.72 17.80 6.24
C ARG A 78 7.23 18.42 4.96
N ASN A 79 6.52 18.19 3.86
CA ASN A 79 6.79 18.80 2.56
C ASN A 79 5.61 19.65 2.11
N PHE A 80 5.88 20.70 1.34
CA PHE A 80 4.82 21.43 0.66
C PHE A 80 4.32 20.60 -0.52
N VAL A 81 3.02 20.30 -0.55
CA VAL A 81 2.36 19.62 -1.66
C VAL A 81 1.66 20.68 -2.52
N PRO A 82 2.08 20.92 -3.77
CA PRO A 82 1.43 21.89 -4.63
C PRO A 82 -0.06 21.58 -4.84
N SER A 83 -0.91 22.61 -4.88
CA SER A 83 -2.37 22.46 -5.05
C SER A 83 -2.76 21.70 -6.32
N ALA A 84 -1.94 21.80 -7.37
CA ALA A 84 -2.12 21.05 -8.62
C ALA A 84 -2.10 19.52 -8.41
N VAL A 85 -1.36 19.01 -7.41
CA VAL A 85 -1.28 17.58 -7.12
C VAL A 85 -2.66 17.06 -6.69
N PHE A 86 -3.37 17.78 -5.82
CA PHE A 86 -4.71 17.40 -5.39
C PHE A 86 -5.72 17.39 -6.54
N GLN A 87 -5.56 18.26 -7.54
CA GLN A 87 -6.39 18.21 -8.75
C GLN A 87 -6.07 16.99 -9.60
N LEU A 88 -4.79 16.61 -9.70
CA LEU A 88 -4.34 15.49 -10.52
C LEU A 88 -4.75 14.13 -9.94
N ILE A 89 -4.55 13.90 -8.63
CA ILE A 89 -4.84 12.61 -7.99
C ILE A 89 -6.33 12.29 -7.92
N ASN A 90 -7.21 13.28 -8.10
CA ASN A 90 -8.67 13.08 -8.14
C ASN A 90 -9.19 12.73 -9.54
N ARG A 91 -8.34 12.73 -10.56
CA ARG A 91 -8.72 12.31 -11.91
C ARG A 91 -8.86 10.78 -11.94
N GLY A 92 -9.86 10.26 -12.65
CA GLY A 92 -10.20 8.82 -12.64
C GLY A 92 -9.05 7.91 -13.06
N GLU A 93 -8.23 8.34 -14.02
CA GLU A 93 -7.04 7.60 -14.47
C GLU A 93 -5.95 7.44 -13.40
N PHE A 94 -5.97 8.24 -12.32
CA PHE A 94 -5.09 8.09 -11.16
C PHE A 94 -5.80 7.51 -9.94
N LEU A 95 -7.09 7.83 -9.78
CA LEU A 95 -7.87 7.46 -8.59
C LEU A 95 -8.48 6.06 -8.67
N THR A 96 -8.99 5.66 -9.84
CA THR A 96 -9.78 4.43 -10.00
C THR A 96 -9.13 3.41 -10.93
N ALA A 97 -8.18 3.81 -11.76
CA ALA A 97 -7.40 2.88 -12.58
C ALA A 97 -6.59 1.92 -11.70
N TYR A 98 -6.44 0.67 -12.15
CA TYR A 98 -5.61 -0.33 -11.49
C TYR A 98 -4.30 -0.56 -12.24
N THR A 99 -3.60 -1.65 -11.92
CA THR A 99 -2.34 -2.02 -12.59
C THR A 99 -2.48 -1.94 -14.12
N PRO A 100 -1.55 -1.26 -14.82
CA PRO A 100 -1.67 -0.98 -16.25
C PRO A 100 -1.34 -2.19 -17.12
N TYR A 101 -2.08 -3.30 -16.95
CA TYR A 101 -1.93 -4.52 -17.75
C TYR A 101 -2.30 -4.34 -19.23
N GLN A 102 -3.16 -3.36 -19.53
CA GLN A 102 -3.55 -2.98 -20.89
C GLN A 102 -2.83 -1.67 -21.25
N PRO A 103 -1.59 -1.73 -21.77
CA PRO A 103 -0.76 -0.55 -21.94
C PRO A 103 -1.36 0.47 -22.92
N GLU A 104 -2.09 0.03 -23.95
CA GLU A 104 -2.69 0.88 -24.98
C GLU A 104 -3.70 1.89 -24.42
N VAL A 105 -4.37 1.53 -23.31
CA VAL A 105 -5.34 2.37 -22.62
C VAL A 105 -4.81 2.96 -21.31
N SER A 106 -3.52 2.76 -21.02
CA SER A 106 -2.88 3.18 -19.76
C SER A 106 -1.69 4.12 -19.96
N GLN A 107 -1.48 4.66 -21.16
CA GLN A 107 -0.28 5.44 -21.51
C GLN A 107 -0.03 6.65 -20.61
N GLY A 108 -1.08 7.32 -20.12
CA GLY A 108 -0.93 8.45 -19.19
C GLY A 108 -0.29 8.06 -17.86
N MET A 109 -0.76 6.96 -17.26
CA MET A 109 -0.18 6.43 -16.03
C MET A 109 1.23 5.87 -16.26
N LEU A 110 1.43 5.13 -17.36
CA LEU A 110 2.74 4.57 -17.72
C LEU A 110 3.79 5.67 -17.96
N GLN A 111 3.40 6.80 -18.56
CA GLN A 111 4.26 7.97 -18.70
C GLN A 111 4.65 8.54 -17.33
N ALA A 112 3.70 8.72 -16.41
CA ALA A 112 4.00 9.20 -15.06
C ALA A 112 4.90 8.23 -14.27
N MET A 113 4.71 6.93 -14.45
CA MET A 113 5.59 5.89 -13.89
C MET A 113 7.01 5.98 -14.47
N TRP A 114 7.15 6.17 -15.78
CA TRP A 114 8.45 6.35 -16.43
C TRP A 114 9.17 7.64 -15.97
N GLU A 115 8.42 8.74 -15.78
CA GLU A 115 8.96 9.98 -15.23
C GLU A 115 9.45 9.79 -13.79
N PHE A 116 8.71 9.03 -12.96
CA PHE A 116 9.18 8.66 -11.63
C PHE A 116 10.49 7.86 -11.68
N GLN A 117 10.60 6.86 -12.54
CA GLN A 117 11.85 6.07 -12.67
C GLN A 117 13.01 6.96 -13.09
N SER A 118 12.79 7.79 -14.10
CA SER A 118 13.83 8.70 -14.63
C SER A 118 14.30 9.66 -13.55
N MET A 119 13.37 10.29 -12.83
CA MET A 119 13.69 11.17 -11.70
C MET A 119 14.49 10.46 -10.61
N VAL A 120 14.12 9.24 -10.24
CA VAL A 120 14.86 8.46 -9.23
C VAL A 120 16.25 8.11 -9.75
N CYS A 121 16.38 7.60 -10.98
CA CYS A 121 17.67 7.28 -11.60
C CYS A 121 18.61 8.50 -11.63
N ASP A 122 18.10 9.66 -12.05
CA ASP A 122 18.85 10.91 -12.11
C ASP A 122 19.30 11.36 -10.70
N LEU A 123 18.43 11.21 -9.70
CA LEU A 123 18.71 11.61 -8.32
C LEU A 123 19.78 10.74 -7.64
N VAL A 124 19.73 9.41 -7.84
CA VAL A 124 20.63 8.46 -7.15
C VAL A 124 21.83 8.04 -7.99
N GLY A 125 21.87 8.41 -9.27
CA GLY A 125 22.94 8.07 -10.21
C GLY A 125 23.01 6.58 -10.56
N LEU A 126 21.91 5.84 -10.44
CA LEU A 126 21.82 4.41 -10.80
C LEU A 126 21.11 4.24 -12.14
N PRO A 127 21.45 3.19 -12.92
CA PRO A 127 20.94 3.04 -14.29
C PRO A 127 19.48 2.59 -14.37
N VAL A 128 18.90 2.06 -13.28
CA VAL A 128 17.53 1.54 -13.28
C VAL A 128 16.87 1.78 -11.92
N SER A 129 15.58 2.09 -11.96
CA SER A 129 14.67 2.13 -10.82
C SER A 129 13.42 1.32 -11.17
N ASN A 130 12.76 0.74 -10.17
CA ASN A 130 11.42 0.18 -10.33
C ASN A 130 10.33 1.26 -10.12
N VAL A 131 9.06 0.84 -10.13
CA VAL A 131 7.88 1.66 -9.79
C VAL A 131 6.90 0.81 -9.00
N SER A 132 6.92 0.75 -7.69
CA SER A 132 7.74 1.38 -6.64
C SER A 132 7.87 0.30 -5.54
N VAL A 133 8.13 0.67 -4.29
CA VAL A 133 7.99 -0.24 -3.14
C VAL A 133 7.20 0.44 -2.03
N TYR A 134 6.70 -0.33 -1.06
CA TYR A 134 5.74 0.15 -0.07
C TYR A 134 6.26 1.31 0.79
N ASP A 135 7.49 1.21 1.29
CA ASP A 135 8.13 2.24 2.09
C ASP A 135 9.66 2.12 2.06
N GLY A 136 10.36 3.07 2.68
CA GLY A 136 11.83 3.06 2.72
C GLY A 136 12.43 1.92 3.56
N SER A 137 11.67 1.31 4.46
CA SER A 137 12.17 0.24 5.35
C SER A 137 12.11 -1.12 4.67
N THR A 138 11.00 -1.43 4.02
CA THR A 138 10.82 -2.58 3.13
C THR A 138 11.72 -2.48 1.91
N ALA A 139 11.95 -1.27 1.36
CA ALA A 139 12.95 -1.04 0.30
C ALA A 139 14.36 -1.47 0.74
N ALA A 140 14.78 -1.06 1.94
CA ALA A 140 16.08 -1.44 2.49
C ALA A 140 16.19 -2.95 2.69
N ALA A 141 15.14 -3.58 3.22
CA ALA A 141 15.10 -5.03 3.38
C ALA A 141 15.20 -5.78 2.04
N GLU A 142 14.43 -5.37 1.02
CA GLU A 142 14.50 -5.97 -0.32
C GLU A 142 15.84 -5.75 -1.00
N ALA A 143 16.49 -4.61 -0.78
CA ALA A 143 17.85 -4.38 -1.29
C ALA A 143 18.84 -5.41 -0.71
N LEU A 144 18.72 -5.73 0.59
CA LEU A 144 19.56 -6.74 1.24
C LEU A 144 19.27 -8.15 0.73
N THR A 145 18.00 -8.54 0.63
CA THR A 145 17.64 -9.88 0.10
C THR A 145 18.04 -10.03 -1.37
N CYS A 146 17.92 -8.95 -2.17
CA CYS A 146 18.41 -8.91 -3.54
C CYS A 146 19.93 -9.09 -3.61
N ALA A 147 20.69 -8.34 -2.80
CA ALA A 147 22.13 -8.45 -2.74
C ALA A 147 22.58 -9.87 -2.38
N VAL A 148 21.98 -10.49 -1.36
CA VAL A 148 22.25 -11.88 -0.99
C VAL A 148 21.96 -12.82 -2.15
N ARG A 149 20.79 -12.72 -2.80
CA ARG A 149 20.43 -13.57 -3.95
C ARG A 149 21.43 -13.47 -5.11
N VAL A 150 21.89 -12.27 -5.44
CA VAL A 150 22.82 -12.02 -6.56
C VAL A 150 24.24 -12.48 -6.22
N HIS A 151 24.71 -12.26 -4.99
CA HIS A 151 26.10 -12.50 -4.61
C HIS A 151 26.38 -13.87 -3.97
N ASN A 152 25.35 -14.65 -3.62
CA ASN A 152 25.47 -15.89 -2.85
C ASN A 152 26.56 -16.85 -3.38
N ARG A 153 26.63 -17.06 -4.70
CA ARG A 153 27.58 -18.02 -5.31
C ARG A 153 29.05 -17.63 -5.24
N LYS A 154 29.36 -16.36 -4.95
CA LYS A 154 30.73 -15.83 -4.96
C LYS A 154 31.19 -15.32 -3.60
N ALA A 155 30.29 -15.28 -2.61
CA ALA A 155 30.56 -14.71 -1.29
C ALA A 155 31.10 -15.77 -0.33
N GLU A 156 32.18 -15.43 0.39
CA GLU A 156 32.72 -16.24 1.49
C GLU A 156 31.75 -16.31 2.67
N HIS A 157 31.05 -15.20 2.95
CA HIS A 157 30.01 -15.08 3.97
C HIS A 157 28.64 -14.84 3.32
N LYS A 158 28.18 -15.82 2.55
CA LYS A 158 26.95 -15.74 1.72
C LYS A 158 25.66 -15.39 2.47
N ASP A 159 25.60 -15.72 3.76
CA ASP A 159 24.41 -15.53 4.59
C ASP A 159 24.58 -14.35 5.56
N THR A 160 25.66 -13.56 5.47
CA THR A 160 25.92 -12.46 6.40
C THR A 160 25.80 -11.10 5.70
N VAL A 161 25.07 -10.18 6.33
CA VAL A 161 24.93 -8.78 5.89
C VAL A 161 25.35 -7.84 7.00
N TRP A 162 26.13 -6.81 6.66
CA TRP A 162 26.53 -5.76 7.60
C TRP A 162 25.60 -4.55 7.47
N VAL A 163 25.00 -4.14 8.60
CA VAL A 163 24.09 -2.99 8.68
C VAL A 163 24.68 -1.97 9.65
N SER A 164 24.70 -0.70 9.23
CA SER A 164 25.15 0.41 10.07
C SER A 164 24.32 0.52 11.36
N GLU A 165 24.96 0.76 12.51
CA GLU A 165 24.26 1.05 13.77
C GLU A 165 23.48 2.38 13.76
N LEU A 166 23.74 3.24 12.76
CA LEU A 166 23.00 4.49 12.55
C LEU A 166 21.68 4.29 11.80
N VAL A 167 21.33 3.06 11.40
CA VAL A 167 20.02 2.75 10.82
C VAL A 167 18.93 2.93 11.88
N PRO A 168 17.83 3.66 11.58
CA PRO A 168 16.73 3.84 12.51
C PRO A 168 16.18 2.50 13.05
N PRO A 169 15.84 2.39 14.35
CA PRO A 169 15.42 1.13 14.96
C PRO A 169 14.20 0.47 14.31
N ASP A 170 13.25 1.28 13.85
CA ASP A 170 12.06 0.86 13.11
C ASP A 170 12.42 0.23 11.77
N ARG A 171 13.37 0.81 11.03
CA ARG A 171 13.91 0.21 9.80
C ARG A 171 14.66 -1.09 10.07
N LEU A 172 15.47 -1.12 11.12
CA LEU A 172 16.23 -2.31 11.51
C LEU A 172 15.28 -3.46 11.88
N SER A 173 14.17 -3.17 12.56
CA SER A 173 13.12 -4.15 12.89
C SER A 173 12.54 -4.82 11.63
N VAL A 174 12.22 -4.02 10.59
CA VAL A 174 11.73 -4.54 9.30
C VAL A 174 12.81 -5.38 8.60
N ILE A 175 14.05 -4.92 8.59
CA ILE A 175 15.19 -5.67 8.02
C ILE A 175 15.32 -7.04 8.69
N HIS A 176 15.28 -7.11 10.02
CA HIS A 176 15.32 -8.38 10.75
C HIS A 176 14.15 -9.29 10.39
N ASN A 177 12.94 -8.75 10.27
CA ASN A 177 11.77 -9.53 9.91
C ASN A 177 11.88 -10.18 8.52
N TYR A 178 12.39 -9.44 7.54
CA TYR A 178 12.56 -9.93 6.16
C TYR A 178 13.71 -10.94 6.01
N THR A 179 14.72 -10.84 6.87
CA THR A 179 15.95 -11.65 6.76
C THR A 179 15.87 -12.99 7.49
N GLN A 180 15.04 -13.09 8.53
CA GLN A 180 14.91 -14.31 9.35
C GLN A 180 14.53 -15.56 8.53
N GLY A 181 13.59 -15.44 7.59
CA GLY A 181 13.11 -16.56 6.79
C GLY A 181 14.14 -17.05 5.77
N GLY A 182 15.05 -16.18 5.36
CA GLY A 182 16.15 -16.49 4.46
C GLY A 182 17.40 -17.01 5.14
N GLY A 183 17.42 -17.09 6.48
CA GLY A 183 18.61 -17.45 7.25
C GLY A 183 19.74 -16.41 7.16
N ILE A 184 19.43 -15.16 6.82
CA ILE A 184 20.42 -14.10 6.67
C ILE A 184 20.77 -13.54 8.07
N GLU A 185 22.04 -13.67 8.45
CA GLU A 185 22.63 -13.12 9.66
C GLU A 185 22.94 -11.62 9.49
N ILE A 186 22.31 -10.77 10.30
CA ILE A 186 22.64 -9.35 10.38
C ILE A 186 23.77 -9.14 11.38
N LYS A 187 24.85 -8.49 10.94
CA LYS A 187 25.92 -7.98 11.79
C LYS A 187 25.92 -6.46 11.80
N MET A 188 26.15 -5.87 12.97
CA MET A 188 26.16 -4.42 13.10
C MET A 188 27.54 -3.85 12.80
N LEU A 189 27.59 -2.87 11.90
CA LEU A 189 28.77 -2.06 11.63
C LEU A 189 28.77 -0.86 12.58
N LYS A 190 29.76 -0.83 13.46
CA LYS A 190 30.00 0.28 14.38
C LYS A 190 30.71 1.42 13.66
N HIS A 191 30.37 2.66 13.99
CA HIS A 191 31.08 3.84 13.52
C HIS A 191 31.93 4.38 14.67
N ALA A 192 33.23 4.60 14.41
CA ALA A 192 34.05 5.38 15.32
C ALA A 192 33.69 6.87 15.16
N GLU A 193 33.81 7.64 16.23
CA GLU A 193 33.70 9.11 16.18
C GLU A 193 34.75 9.74 15.24
#